data_AF-A0A9Q0TEE2-F1
#
_entry.id   AF-A0A9Q0TEE2-F1
#
_cell.length_a   1.000
_cell.length_b   1.000
_cell.length_c   1.000
_cell.angle_alpha   90.00
_cell.angle_beta   90.00
_cell.angle_gamma   90.00
#
_symmetry.space_group_name_H-M   'P 1'
#
loop_
_entity.id
_entity.type
_entity.pdbx_description
1 polymer ?
#
loop_
_entity_poly.entity_id
_entity_poly.type
_entity_poly.pdbx_seq_one_letter_code
_entity_poly.pdbx_strand_id
1 'polypeptide(L)'
;MWKSTGISRAMVERAKDYAHFRLVILKGKMYVEKYKKSFHTRDVFTIWGISQLLRLYPGKVPDLELMFWCEDRPVILKKDYQGTNATSSPSIFQYCGHEDALGIVFPDWTFWGVDWRAESEQGYEHSKLEDQCTHRYKIYIEGRGWSVSDKYILACDSMTLFVKPEYYDFFIRSMVPLQHYWPVSARNKCRDIKFAVEWGNSHTDKVSMARPRRGLWKEFMAETQVNFPSNTLPCTMPPPYESRTLEAFNERKENVIRQVEKWEKEIREKIIIKKQQVLHF
;
A
#
# COMPACT_ATOMS: atom_id res chain seq x y z
N MET A 1 -5.68 -20.12 16.95
CA MET A 1 -6.52 -21.30 16.66
C MET A 1 -5.72 -22.38 15.93
N TRP A 2 -5.23 -22.15 14.71
CA TRP A 2 -4.60 -23.19 13.89
C TRP A 2 -3.20 -23.67 14.33
N LYS A 3 -2.55 -23.01 15.29
CA LYS A 3 -1.21 -23.39 15.76
C LYS A 3 -1.15 -24.82 16.32
N SER A 4 -2.19 -25.27 17.02
CA SER A 4 -2.22 -26.61 17.64
C SER A 4 -2.85 -27.68 16.76
N THR A 5 -3.80 -27.30 15.88
CA THR A 5 -4.56 -28.25 15.05
C THR A 5 -4.05 -28.38 13.62
N GLY A 6 -3.22 -27.44 13.17
CA GLY A 6 -2.93 -27.25 11.75
C GLY A 6 -4.14 -26.74 10.96
N ILE A 7 -3.97 -26.67 9.64
CA ILE A 7 -5.01 -26.34 8.66
C ILE A 7 -5.25 -27.60 7.81
N SER A 8 -6.44 -28.18 7.91
CA SER A 8 -6.79 -29.38 7.15
C SER A 8 -7.32 -29.04 5.76
N ARG A 9 -7.29 -30.01 4.84
CA ARG A 9 -7.88 -29.86 3.50
C ARG A 9 -9.35 -29.45 3.56
N ALA A 10 -10.12 -30.03 4.49
CA ALA A 10 -11.53 -29.69 4.67
C ALA A 10 -11.75 -28.22 5.09
N MET A 11 -10.82 -27.63 5.86
CA MET A 11 -10.88 -26.22 6.24
C MET A 11 -10.61 -25.29 5.06
N VAL A 12 -9.67 -25.67 4.18
CA VAL A 12 -9.39 -24.92 2.96
C VAL A 12 -10.58 -24.98 2.01
N GLU A 13 -11.16 -26.17 1.78
CA GLU A 13 -12.31 -26.32 0.88
C GLU A 13 -13.55 -25.56 1.36
N ARG A 14 -13.81 -25.50 2.67
CA ARG A 14 -14.92 -24.68 3.22
C ARG A 14 -14.75 -23.18 2.95
N ALA A 15 -13.54 -22.69 2.72
CA ALA A 15 -13.33 -21.29 2.38
C ALA A 15 -13.83 -20.94 0.97
N LYS A 16 -14.05 -21.93 0.09
CA LYS A 16 -14.50 -21.74 -1.30
C LYS A 16 -15.82 -20.96 -1.41
N ASP A 17 -16.76 -21.21 -0.50
CA ASP A 17 -18.06 -20.53 -0.48
C ASP A 17 -17.94 -19.02 -0.24
N TYR A 18 -16.81 -18.58 0.31
CA TYR A 18 -16.51 -17.18 0.55
C TYR A 18 -15.56 -16.63 -0.51
N ALA A 19 -14.47 -17.33 -0.77
CA ALA A 19 -13.32 -16.88 -1.55
C ALA A 19 -13.69 -16.36 -2.96
N HIS A 20 -12.94 -15.34 -3.40
CA HIS A 20 -12.98 -14.84 -4.76
C HIS A 20 -12.09 -15.66 -5.67
N PHE A 21 -10.93 -16.08 -5.18
CA PHE A 21 -10.03 -16.97 -5.89
C PHE A 21 -9.22 -17.86 -4.94
N ARG A 22 -8.79 -18.99 -5.48
CA ARG A 22 -7.83 -19.93 -4.91
C ARG A 22 -6.51 -19.76 -5.62
N LEU A 23 -5.42 -19.81 -4.87
CA LEU A 23 -4.06 -19.77 -5.37
C LEU A 23 -3.29 -20.96 -4.84
N VAL A 24 -2.68 -21.71 -5.75
CA VAL A 24 -1.83 -22.87 -5.44
C VAL A 24 -0.42 -22.56 -5.92
N ILE A 25 0.57 -22.78 -5.06
CA ILE A 25 1.98 -22.81 -5.44
C ILE A 25 2.42 -24.27 -5.33
N LEU A 26 2.88 -24.83 -6.44
CA LEU A 26 3.36 -26.21 -6.51
C LEU A 26 4.66 -26.23 -7.31
N LYS A 27 5.75 -26.66 -6.68
CA LYS A 27 7.09 -26.73 -7.25
C LYS A 27 7.52 -25.41 -7.90
N GLY A 28 7.27 -24.31 -7.21
CA GLY A 28 7.59 -22.95 -7.68
C GLY A 28 6.70 -22.40 -8.81
N LYS A 29 5.65 -23.13 -9.21
CA LYS A 29 4.67 -22.68 -10.20
C LYS A 29 3.37 -22.27 -9.51
N MET A 30 2.84 -21.13 -9.92
CA MET A 30 1.57 -20.61 -9.40
C MET A 30 0.41 -20.98 -10.31
N TYR A 31 -0.69 -21.43 -9.72
CA TYR A 31 -1.95 -21.75 -10.35
C TYR A 31 -3.06 -20.97 -9.66
N VAL A 32 -4.00 -20.42 -10.42
CA VAL A 32 -5.10 -19.62 -9.89
C VAL A 32 -6.42 -20.12 -10.45
N GLU A 33 -7.39 -20.35 -9.57
CA GLU A 33 -8.77 -20.65 -9.92
C GLU A 33 -9.66 -19.53 -9.36
N LYS A 34 -10.46 -18.88 -10.21
CA LYS A 34 -11.39 -17.82 -9.77
C LYS A 34 -12.77 -18.40 -9.52
N TYR A 35 -13.37 -18.07 -8.38
CA TYR A 35 -14.72 -18.50 -7.99
C TYR A 35 -15.76 -17.40 -8.15
N LYS A 36 -15.39 -16.16 -7.86
CA LYS A 36 -16.29 -15.01 -7.92
C LYS A 36 -15.58 -13.82 -8.55
N LYS A 37 -16.36 -12.90 -9.12
CA LYS A 37 -15.84 -11.63 -9.60
C LYS A 37 -15.35 -10.80 -8.42
N SER A 38 -14.07 -10.44 -8.42
CA SER A 38 -13.54 -9.47 -7.46
C SER A 38 -13.97 -8.06 -7.83
N PHE A 39 -14.17 -7.21 -6.82
CA PHE A 39 -14.27 -5.77 -7.03
C PHE A 39 -12.96 -5.27 -7.66
N HIS A 40 -13.06 -4.40 -8.67
CA HIS A 40 -11.93 -3.76 -9.37
C HIS A 40 -10.80 -4.75 -9.73
N THR A 41 -9.55 -4.37 -9.50
CA THR A 41 -8.32 -5.13 -9.80
C THR A 41 -7.72 -5.79 -8.55
N ARG A 42 -8.53 -5.96 -7.50
CA ARG A 42 -8.03 -6.44 -6.19
C ARG A 42 -7.41 -7.83 -6.28
N ASP A 43 -8.07 -8.74 -6.99
CA ASP A 43 -7.55 -10.07 -7.27
C ASP A 43 -6.30 -10.01 -8.16
N VAL A 44 -6.34 -9.23 -9.26
CA VAL A 44 -5.24 -9.11 -10.23
C VAL A 44 -3.93 -8.67 -9.56
N PHE A 45 -3.95 -7.59 -8.77
CA PHE A 45 -2.74 -7.07 -8.13
C PHE A 45 -2.27 -7.93 -6.96
N THR A 46 -3.18 -8.59 -6.24
CA THR A 46 -2.80 -9.59 -5.22
C THR A 46 -2.07 -10.77 -5.86
N ILE A 47 -2.60 -11.31 -6.97
CA ILE A 47 -1.99 -12.40 -7.74
C ILE A 47 -0.63 -11.96 -8.30
N TRP A 48 -0.55 -10.75 -8.87
CA TRP A 48 0.70 -10.21 -9.41
C TRP A 48 1.75 -10.04 -8.32
N GLY A 49 1.36 -9.58 -7.14
CA GLY A 49 2.25 -9.45 -5.99
C GLY A 49 2.89 -10.76 -5.55
N ILE A 50 2.08 -11.81 -5.46
CA ILE A 50 2.56 -13.17 -5.15
C ILE A 50 3.44 -13.70 -6.29
N SER A 51 3.15 -13.35 -7.55
CA SER A 51 4.04 -13.70 -8.67
C SER A 51 5.42 -13.03 -8.57
N GLN A 52 5.50 -11.79 -8.04
CA GLN A 52 6.79 -11.15 -7.78
C GLN A 52 7.54 -11.84 -6.66
N LEU A 53 6.85 -12.31 -5.61
CA LEU A 53 7.47 -13.10 -4.54
C LEU A 53 8.15 -14.36 -5.10
N LEU A 54 7.48 -15.08 -6.00
CA LEU A 54 8.06 -16.26 -6.67
C LEU A 54 9.27 -15.93 -7.55
N ARG A 55 9.26 -14.76 -8.20
CA ARG A 55 10.37 -14.29 -9.06
C ARG A 55 11.60 -13.87 -8.25
N LEU A 56 11.39 -13.14 -7.16
CA LEU A 56 12.47 -12.63 -6.32
C LEU A 56 13.09 -13.71 -5.44
N TYR A 57 12.30 -14.75 -5.09
CA TYR A 57 12.72 -15.80 -4.18
C TYR A 57 12.51 -17.21 -4.77
N PRO A 58 13.14 -17.53 -5.92
CA PRO A 58 12.95 -18.80 -6.60
C PRO A 58 13.39 -19.97 -5.71
N GLY A 59 12.54 -20.99 -5.60
CA GLY A 59 12.79 -22.18 -4.78
C GLY A 59 12.70 -21.98 -3.27
N LYS A 60 12.46 -20.75 -2.78
CA LYS A 60 12.33 -20.45 -1.34
C LYS A 60 10.89 -20.40 -0.86
N VAL A 61 9.93 -20.19 -1.76
CA VAL A 61 8.51 -20.23 -1.44
C VAL A 61 8.05 -21.70 -1.44
N PRO A 62 7.53 -22.22 -0.32
CA PRO A 62 7.11 -23.62 -0.24
C PRO A 62 5.85 -23.88 -1.05
N ASP A 63 5.56 -25.16 -1.25
CA ASP A 63 4.26 -25.58 -1.78
C ASP A 63 3.16 -25.19 -0.79
N LEU A 64 2.18 -24.43 -1.28
CA LEU A 64 1.14 -23.87 -0.45
C LEU A 64 -0.15 -23.65 -1.23
N GLU A 65 -1.24 -23.56 -0.50
CA GLU A 65 -2.57 -23.37 -1.06
C GLU A 65 -3.34 -22.34 -0.22
N LEU A 66 -3.81 -21.28 -0.88
CA LEU A 66 -4.40 -20.11 -0.25
C LEU A 66 -5.77 -19.80 -0.85
N MET A 67 -6.67 -19.35 -0.01
CA MET A 67 -8.01 -18.89 -0.38
C MET A 67 -8.11 -17.40 -0.06
N PHE A 68 -8.55 -16.58 -1.02
CA PHE A 68 -8.55 -15.12 -0.87
C PHE A 68 -9.95 -14.52 -0.87
N TRP A 69 -10.19 -13.66 0.11
CA TRP A 69 -11.37 -12.81 0.25
C TRP A 69 -11.00 -11.35 0.00
N CYS A 70 -11.54 -10.78 -1.09
CA CYS A 70 -11.14 -9.46 -1.59
C CYS A 70 -12.08 -8.31 -1.18
N GLU A 71 -13.07 -8.55 -0.32
CA GLU A 71 -14.02 -7.52 0.11
C GLU A 71 -13.56 -6.78 1.36
N ASP A 72 -14.18 -5.62 1.62
CA ASP A 72 -13.75 -4.71 2.69
C ASP A 72 -14.03 -5.23 4.10
N ARG A 73 -15.09 -6.01 4.27
CA ARG A 73 -15.50 -6.52 5.58
C ARG A 73 -15.01 -7.94 5.77
N PRO A 74 -14.42 -8.27 6.94
CA PRO A 74 -14.13 -9.63 7.32
C PRO A 74 -15.35 -10.54 7.22
N VAL A 75 -15.16 -11.76 6.71
CA VAL A 75 -16.26 -12.69 6.45
C VAL A 75 -16.33 -13.87 7.43
N ILE A 76 -15.20 -14.24 8.03
CA ILE A 76 -15.13 -15.36 8.98
C ILE A 76 -15.10 -14.79 10.40
N LEU A 77 -16.25 -14.78 11.07
CA LEU A 77 -16.41 -14.21 12.41
C LEU A 77 -16.17 -15.24 13.51
N LYS A 78 -15.49 -14.85 14.59
CA LYS A 78 -15.15 -15.72 15.72
C LYS A 78 -16.38 -16.38 16.33
N LYS A 79 -17.47 -15.63 16.49
CA LYS A 79 -18.72 -16.09 17.11
C LYS A 79 -19.33 -17.32 16.41
N ASP A 80 -19.10 -17.48 15.11
CA ASP A 80 -19.67 -18.58 14.31
C ASP A 80 -18.90 -19.90 14.46
N TYR A 81 -17.70 -19.84 15.08
CA TYR A 81 -16.79 -20.97 15.23
C TYR A 81 -16.32 -21.17 16.68
N GLN A 82 -17.14 -20.71 17.64
CA GLN A 82 -16.94 -20.89 19.07
C GLN A 82 -18.04 -21.82 19.64
N GLY A 83 -17.66 -22.77 20.49
CA GLY A 83 -18.58 -23.71 21.15
C GLY A 83 -18.17 -25.18 21.01
N THR A 84 -18.82 -26.05 21.79
CA THR A 84 -18.53 -27.49 21.86
C THR A 84 -18.85 -28.25 20.56
N ASN A 85 -19.80 -27.74 19.77
CA ASN A 85 -20.21 -28.30 18.48
C ASN A 85 -19.76 -27.45 17.28
N ALA A 86 -18.88 -26.48 17.50
CA ALA A 86 -18.46 -25.57 16.44
C ALA A 86 -17.56 -26.29 15.43
N THR A 87 -17.90 -26.15 14.14
CA THR A 87 -17.05 -26.64 13.04
C THR A 87 -15.71 -25.90 13.06
N SER A 88 -14.64 -26.52 12.59
CA SER A 88 -13.35 -25.82 12.50
C SER A 88 -13.45 -24.65 11.51
N SER A 89 -12.95 -23.48 11.90
CA SER A 89 -13.00 -22.27 11.07
C SER A 89 -12.23 -22.43 9.74
N PRO A 90 -12.78 -21.99 8.60
CA PRO A 90 -12.06 -22.01 7.33
C PRO A 90 -10.86 -21.05 7.36
N SER A 91 -9.77 -21.42 6.70
CA SER A 91 -8.60 -20.55 6.54
C SER A 91 -8.75 -19.70 5.30
N ILE A 92 -8.81 -18.37 5.47
CA ILE A 92 -8.95 -17.42 4.36
C ILE A 92 -8.04 -16.21 4.59
N PHE A 93 -7.44 -15.72 3.51
CA PHE A 93 -6.64 -14.52 3.48
C PHE A 93 -7.51 -13.33 3.09
N GLN A 94 -7.33 -12.21 3.78
CA GLN A 94 -8.04 -10.96 3.53
C GLN A 94 -7.17 -9.79 3.90
N TYR A 95 -7.40 -8.62 3.33
CA TYR A 95 -6.58 -7.45 3.63
C TYR A 95 -7.03 -6.69 4.87
N CYS A 96 -8.34 -6.65 5.11
CA CYS A 96 -8.95 -5.93 6.22
C CYS A 96 -9.16 -6.88 7.40
N GLY A 97 -8.44 -6.67 8.49
CA GLY A 97 -8.57 -7.40 9.75
C GLY A 97 -9.55 -6.74 10.72
N HIS A 98 -10.07 -7.51 11.66
CA HIS A 98 -10.94 -7.04 12.75
C HIS A 98 -10.79 -7.97 13.96
N GLU A 99 -10.95 -7.43 15.17
CA GLU A 99 -10.74 -8.21 16.40
C GLU A 99 -11.68 -9.41 16.51
N ASP A 100 -12.92 -9.29 16.02
CA ASP A 100 -13.91 -10.37 16.02
C ASP A 100 -13.85 -11.31 14.81
N ALA A 101 -12.82 -11.21 13.97
CA ALA A 101 -12.65 -12.04 12.79
C ALA A 101 -11.48 -13.02 12.92
N LEU A 102 -11.52 -14.08 12.11
CA LEU A 102 -10.50 -15.14 12.04
C LEU A 102 -9.68 -15.13 10.75
N GLY A 103 -10.01 -14.26 9.78
CA GLY A 103 -9.26 -14.14 8.53
C GLY A 103 -7.77 -13.80 8.77
N ILE A 104 -6.90 -14.41 7.97
CA ILE A 104 -5.47 -14.14 7.98
C ILE A 104 -5.24 -12.83 7.23
N VAL A 105 -4.71 -11.83 7.93
CA VAL A 105 -4.44 -10.53 7.32
C VAL A 105 -3.27 -10.64 6.35
N PHE A 106 -3.47 -10.14 5.13
CA PHE A 106 -2.51 -10.10 4.04
C PHE A 106 -2.34 -8.66 3.54
N PRO A 107 -1.18 -8.25 2.99
CA PRO A 107 -1.05 -6.93 2.37
C PRO A 107 -2.12 -6.70 1.31
N ASP A 108 -2.74 -5.53 1.31
CA ASP A 108 -3.79 -5.21 0.36
C ASP A 108 -3.23 -5.06 -1.07
N TRP A 109 -4.11 -5.13 -2.07
CA TRP A 109 -3.69 -5.13 -3.47
C TRP A 109 -3.00 -3.82 -3.89
N THR A 110 -3.29 -2.70 -3.21
CA THR A 110 -2.72 -1.38 -3.52
C THR A 110 -1.22 -1.28 -3.20
N PHE A 111 -0.62 -2.26 -2.51
CA PHE A 111 0.84 -2.36 -2.38
C PHE A 111 1.53 -2.65 -3.72
N TRP A 112 0.81 -3.28 -4.65
CA TRP A 112 1.34 -3.67 -5.95
C TRP A 112 0.76 -2.85 -7.09
N GLY A 113 -0.48 -2.39 -6.96
CA GLY A 113 -1.09 -1.46 -7.89
C GLY A 113 -2.59 -1.29 -7.68
N VAL A 114 -3.16 -0.32 -8.38
CA VAL A 114 -4.60 -0.03 -8.44
C VAL A 114 -4.99 0.04 -9.92
N ASP A 115 -6.27 -0.06 -10.26
CA ASP A 115 -6.69 0.16 -11.66
C ASP A 115 -6.58 1.64 -12.02
N TRP A 116 -5.41 1.99 -12.55
CA TRP A 116 -4.97 3.33 -12.90
C TRP A 116 -5.54 3.86 -14.20
N ARG A 117 -6.42 3.14 -14.93
CA ARG A 117 -6.87 3.61 -16.23
C ARG A 117 -7.54 4.99 -16.18
N ALA A 118 -8.37 5.22 -15.16
CA ALA A 118 -9.06 6.50 -14.97
C ALA A 118 -8.19 7.60 -14.31
N GLU A 119 -7.30 7.25 -13.38
CA GLU A 119 -6.40 8.22 -12.72
C GLU A 119 -5.22 8.63 -13.61
N SER A 120 -4.73 7.71 -14.46
CA SER A 120 -3.73 8.00 -15.48
C SER A 120 -4.26 8.93 -16.56
N GLU A 121 -5.55 8.85 -16.90
CA GLU A 121 -6.20 9.82 -17.82
C GLU A 121 -6.19 11.24 -17.24
N GLN A 122 -6.08 11.37 -15.92
CA GLN A 122 -6.07 12.65 -15.19
C GLN A 122 -4.68 13.01 -14.64
N GLY A 123 -3.62 12.33 -15.09
CA GLY A 123 -2.25 12.67 -14.71
C GLY A 123 -1.96 12.59 -13.20
N TYR A 124 -2.78 11.84 -12.45
CA TYR A 124 -2.69 11.70 -10.99
C TYR A 124 -2.77 13.06 -10.24
N GLU A 125 -3.31 14.11 -10.85
CA GLU A 125 -3.31 15.49 -10.29
C GLU A 125 -3.87 15.57 -8.88
N HIS A 126 -4.80 14.68 -8.51
CA HIS A 126 -5.47 14.68 -7.20
C HIS A 126 -4.86 13.71 -6.18
N SER A 127 -3.93 12.86 -6.60
CA SER A 127 -3.40 11.75 -5.79
C SER A 127 -1.91 11.87 -5.47
N LYS A 128 -1.25 12.95 -5.91
CA LYS A 128 0.17 13.21 -5.61
C LYS A 128 0.43 13.32 -4.10
N LEU A 129 1.42 12.57 -3.62
CA LEU A 129 1.79 12.57 -2.21
C LEU A 129 2.29 13.95 -1.74
N GLU A 130 3.11 14.61 -2.56
CA GLU A 130 3.71 15.91 -2.22
C GLU A 130 2.64 16.95 -1.89
N ASP A 131 1.57 16.99 -2.69
CA ASP A 131 0.42 17.87 -2.47
C ASP A 131 -0.34 17.49 -1.18
N GLN A 132 -0.38 16.20 -0.87
CA GLN A 132 -0.97 15.72 0.38
C GLN A 132 -0.09 16.07 1.60
N CYS A 133 1.23 16.03 1.53
CA CYS A 133 2.09 16.17 2.71
C CYS A 133 2.38 17.62 3.16
N THR A 134 1.65 18.59 2.63
CA THR A 134 1.79 20.03 2.96
C THR A 134 1.24 20.43 4.34
N HIS A 135 0.58 19.51 5.05
CA HIS A 135 -0.14 19.81 6.29
C HIS A 135 0.58 19.24 7.54
N ARG A 136 0.68 20.04 8.60
CA ARG A 136 1.32 19.66 9.88
C ARG A 136 0.59 18.53 10.62
N TYR A 137 -0.73 18.46 10.45
CA TYR A 137 -1.59 17.45 11.05
C TYR A 137 -2.31 16.68 9.95
N LYS A 138 -2.40 15.36 10.11
CA LYS A 138 -3.12 14.48 9.20
C LYS A 138 -4.10 13.64 9.97
N ILE A 139 -5.33 13.51 9.48
CA ILE A 139 -6.38 12.74 10.15
C ILE A 139 -6.59 11.44 9.40
N TYR A 140 -6.42 10.32 10.09
CA TYR A 140 -6.87 9.02 9.60
C TYR A 140 -8.26 8.70 10.14
N ILE A 141 -9.15 8.27 9.26
CA ILE A 141 -10.48 7.78 9.58
C ILE A 141 -10.85 6.62 8.65
N GLU A 142 -11.50 5.61 9.22
CA GLU A 142 -11.96 4.44 8.49
C GLU A 142 -13.17 4.76 7.60
N GLY A 143 -13.33 3.97 6.54
CA GLY A 143 -14.49 4.02 5.65
C GLY A 143 -15.40 2.83 5.90
N ARG A 144 -15.64 2.03 4.84
CA ARG A 144 -16.41 0.77 4.93
C ARG A 144 -15.68 -0.33 5.72
N GLY A 145 -14.35 -0.22 5.77
CA GLY A 145 -13.41 -1.03 6.53
C GLY A 145 -12.11 -0.23 6.70
N TRP A 146 -10.97 -0.94 6.79
CA TRP A 146 -9.65 -0.31 6.74
C TRP A 146 -9.49 0.57 5.49
N SER A 147 -8.82 1.72 5.63
CA SER A 147 -8.65 2.70 4.56
C SER A 147 -7.20 2.79 4.09
N VAL A 148 -7.00 2.68 2.78
CA VAL A 148 -5.70 2.81 2.09
C VAL A 148 -5.03 4.15 2.40
N SER A 149 -5.79 5.17 2.79
CA SER A 149 -5.25 6.48 3.18
C SER A 149 -4.24 6.43 4.31
N ASP A 150 -4.24 5.38 5.15
CA ASP A 150 -3.34 5.29 6.29
C ASP A 150 -1.87 5.36 5.87
N LYS A 151 -1.45 4.50 4.94
CA LYS A 151 -0.05 4.48 4.46
C LYS A 151 0.36 5.79 3.78
N TYR A 152 -0.58 6.52 3.17
CA TYR A 152 -0.32 7.86 2.62
C TYR A 152 -0.05 8.87 3.73
N ILE A 153 -0.91 8.88 4.73
CA ILE A 153 -0.80 9.74 5.91
C ILE A 153 0.52 9.47 6.66
N LEU A 154 0.88 8.19 6.84
CA LEU A 154 2.07 7.79 7.58
C LEU A 154 3.40 8.17 6.90
N ALA A 155 3.42 8.46 5.60
CA ALA A 155 4.66 8.89 4.96
C ALA A 155 4.92 10.40 5.07
N CYS A 156 3.91 11.22 5.41
CA CYS A 156 4.02 12.67 5.36
C CYS A 156 4.86 13.31 6.48
N ASP A 157 5.41 12.54 7.43
CA ASP A 157 6.08 13.05 8.65
C ASP A 157 5.27 14.10 9.43
N SER A 158 3.96 14.16 9.17
CA SER A 158 2.98 14.95 9.89
C SER A 158 2.65 14.28 11.21
N MET A 159 2.13 15.04 12.17
CA MET A 159 1.48 14.44 13.34
C MET A 159 0.18 13.77 12.89
N THR A 160 0.10 12.45 13.05
CA THR A 160 -1.04 11.66 12.62
C THR A 160 -2.09 11.59 13.73
N LEU A 161 -3.22 12.25 13.53
CA LEU A 161 -4.43 12.15 14.36
C LEU A 161 -5.22 10.92 13.92
N PHE A 162 -5.21 9.87 14.72
CA PHE A 162 -5.77 8.57 14.37
C PHE A 162 -7.09 8.37 15.10
N VAL A 163 -8.21 8.49 14.37
CA VAL A 163 -9.52 8.17 14.93
C VAL A 163 -9.55 6.69 15.27
N LYS A 164 -9.92 6.34 16.51
CA LYS A 164 -9.89 4.97 17.03
C LYS A 164 -10.40 3.97 15.97
N PRO A 165 -9.54 3.09 15.45
CA PRO A 165 -9.92 2.15 14.41
C PRO A 165 -10.69 0.96 14.97
N GLU A 166 -11.55 0.39 14.16
CA GLU A 166 -12.15 -0.94 14.35
C GLU A 166 -11.42 -2.01 13.52
N TYR A 167 -10.81 -1.61 12.42
CA TYR A 167 -10.13 -2.47 11.46
C TYR A 167 -8.63 -2.24 11.47
N TYR A 168 -7.88 -3.26 11.04
CA TYR A 168 -6.44 -3.17 10.94
C TYR A 168 -5.92 -3.95 9.74
N ASP A 169 -4.83 -3.48 9.15
CA ASP A 169 -4.04 -4.27 8.22
C ASP A 169 -2.90 -4.99 8.96
N PHE A 170 -1.95 -5.55 8.19
CA PHE A 170 -0.86 -6.33 8.75
C PHE A 170 0.13 -5.52 9.61
N PHE A 171 0.22 -4.18 9.43
CA PHE A 171 1.24 -3.37 10.09
C PHE A 171 0.65 -2.42 11.15
N ILE A 172 -0.57 -1.91 10.98
CA ILE A 172 -1.24 -1.00 11.94
C ILE A 172 -1.42 -1.65 13.30
N ARG A 173 -1.60 -2.98 13.33
CA ARG A 173 -1.70 -3.74 14.59
C ARG A 173 -0.48 -3.53 15.51
N SER A 174 0.67 -3.19 14.95
CA SER A 174 1.90 -2.94 15.71
C SER A 174 2.08 -1.47 16.09
N MET A 175 1.14 -0.59 15.73
CA MET A 175 1.24 0.83 16.02
C MET A 175 0.89 1.15 17.48
N VAL A 176 1.73 1.95 18.12
CA VAL A 176 1.60 2.32 19.53
C VAL A 176 1.07 3.77 19.62
N PRO A 177 -0.05 4.01 20.33
CA PRO A 177 -0.53 5.36 20.61
C PRO A 177 0.54 6.22 21.27
N LEU A 178 0.58 7.51 20.92
CA LEU A 178 1.55 8.50 21.39
C LEU A 178 3.03 8.19 21.09
N GLN A 179 3.30 7.15 20.29
CA GLN A 179 4.62 6.91 19.69
C GLN A 179 4.58 7.00 18.17
N HIS A 180 3.51 6.49 17.55
CA HIS A 180 3.36 6.49 16.09
C HIS A 180 2.23 7.42 15.63
N TYR A 181 1.28 7.72 16.50
CA TYR A 181 0.11 8.54 16.20
C TYR A 181 -0.52 9.13 17.47
N TRP A 182 -1.33 10.15 17.33
CA TRP A 182 -2.16 10.72 18.38
C TRP A 182 -3.57 10.09 18.37
N PRO A 183 -4.00 9.39 19.43
CA PRO A 183 -5.30 8.75 19.46
C PRO A 183 -6.44 9.77 19.54
N VAL A 184 -7.48 9.59 18.73
CA VAL A 184 -8.69 10.42 18.71
C VAL A 184 -9.90 9.52 18.99
N SER A 185 -10.76 9.91 19.93
CA SER A 185 -11.99 9.17 20.23
C SER A 185 -12.93 9.12 19.03
N ALA A 186 -13.47 7.94 18.75
CA ALA A 186 -14.51 7.80 17.75
C ALA A 186 -15.82 8.52 18.12
N ARG A 187 -16.08 8.76 19.41
CA ARG A 187 -17.31 9.41 19.91
C ARG A 187 -17.18 10.94 20.01
N ASN A 188 -16.01 11.44 20.41
CA ASN A 188 -15.78 12.86 20.69
C ASN A 188 -14.76 13.50 19.74
N LYS A 189 -14.77 13.10 18.46
CA LYS A 189 -13.74 13.44 17.45
C LYS A 189 -13.38 14.93 17.44
N CYS A 190 -14.37 15.82 17.35
CA CYS A 190 -14.12 17.26 17.24
C CYS A 190 -13.38 17.84 18.46
N ARG A 191 -13.78 17.41 19.68
CA ARG A 191 -13.15 17.86 20.93
C ARG A 191 -11.70 17.36 21.00
N ASP A 192 -11.49 16.10 20.71
CA ASP A 192 -10.17 15.46 20.80
C ASP A 192 -9.20 16.01 19.74
N ILE A 193 -9.68 16.22 18.50
CA ILE A 193 -8.90 16.84 17.43
C ILE A 193 -8.53 18.27 17.82
N LYS A 194 -9.49 19.07 18.30
CA LYS A 194 -9.24 20.44 18.76
C LYS A 194 -8.14 20.45 19.83
N PHE A 195 -8.27 19.61 20.85
CA PHE A 195 -7.28 19.48 21.92
C PHE A 195 -5.91 19.09 21.38
N ALA A 196 -5.83 18.09 20.49
CA ALA A 196 -4.57 17.62 19.90
C ALA A 196 -3.86 18.73 19.10
N VAL A 197 -4.62 19.51 18.33
CA VAL A 197 -4.08 20.62 17.53
C VAL A 197 -3.64 21.78 18.42
N GLU A 198 -4.44 22.18 19.42
CA GLU A 198 -4.07 23.23 20.39
C GLU A 198 -2.82 22.84 21.19
N TRP A 199 -2.74 21.58 21.61
CA TRP A 199 -1.58 21.04 22.31
C TRP A 199 -0.35 21.02 21.40
N GLY A 200 -0.47 20.52 20.16
CA GLY A 200 0.65 20.45 19.21
C GLY A 200 1.16 21.83 18.79
N ASN A 201 0.28 22.83 18.71
CA ASN A 201 0.66 24.20 18.41
C ASN A 201 1.38 24.88 19.58
N SER A 202 1.04 24.54 20.82
CA SER A 202 1.71 25.07 22.03
C SER A 202 3.00 24.31 22.43
N HIS A 203 3.23 23.10 21.90
CA HIS A 203 4.37 22.24 22.22
C HIS A 203 5.11 21.78 20.97
N THR A 204 5.60 22.74 20.16
CA THR A 204 6.21 22.50 18.85
C THR A 204 7.40 21.54 18.88
N ASP A 205 8.17 21.56 19.96
CA ASP A 205 9.31 20.69 20.26
C ASP A 205 8.91 19.22 20.52
N LYS A 206 7.70 19.00 21.06
CA LYS A 206 7.20 17.67 21.46
C LYS A 206 6.29 17.00 20.41
N VAL A 207 5.93 17.70 19.34
CA VAL A 207 5.10 17.16 18.25
C VAL A 207 5.73 15.94 17.57
N SER A 208 7.06 15.76 17.70
CA SER A 208 7.78 14.58 17.23
C SER A 208 7.35 13.27 17.90
N MET A 209 6.74 13.32 19.10
CA MET A 209 6.34 12.13 19.85
C MET A 209 5.20 11.34 19.18
N ALA A 210 4.33 12.01 18.41
CA ALA A 210 3.19 11.39 17.73
C ALA A 210 3.35 11.38 16.19
N ARG A 211 4.58 11.13 15.73
CA ARG A 211 4.90 11.00 14.31
C ARG A 211 5.22 9.54 13.94
N PRO A 212 4.97 9.14 12.68
CA PRO A 212 5.45 7.86 12.16
C PRO A 212 6.97 7.72 12.33
N ARG A 213 7.47 6.51 12.59
CA ARG A 213 8.92 6.28 12.77
C ARG A 213 9.68 6.58 11.47
N ARG A 214 10.81 7.27 11.58
CA ARG A 214 11.77 7.48 10.48
C ARG A 214 12.54 6.20 10.15
N GLY A 215 13.26 6.20 9.03
CA GLY A 215 14.05 5.07 8.53
C GLY A 215 13.22 4.07 7.72
N LEU A 216 13.56 2.78 7.82
CA LEU A 216 12.95 1.68 7.06
C LEU A 216 11.42 1.66 7.08
N TRP A 217 10.78 2.09 8.18
CA TRP A 217 9.33 2.17 8.25
C TRP A 217 8.77 3.25 7.33
N LYS A 218 9.36 4.45 7.34
CA LYS A 218 8.97 5.55 6.46
C LYS A 218 9.30 5.24 5.01
N GLU A 219 10.45 4.62 4.75
CA GLU A 219 10.85 4.14 3.42
C GLU A 219 9.83 3.12 2.90
N PHE A 220 9.51 2.09 3.70
CA PHE A 220 8.49 1.11 3.35
C PHE A 220 7.15 1.77 3.04
N MET A 221 6.67 2.69 3.88
CA MET A 221 5.42 3.41 3.59
C MET A 221 5.55 4.19 2.29
N ALA A 222 6.60 4.99 2.11
CA ALA A 222 6.82 5.78 0.89
C ALA A 222 6.99 4.93 -0.38
N GLU A 223 7.60 3.76 -0.30
CA GLU A 223 7.83 2.85 -1.44
C GLU A 223 6.59 2.05 -1.82
N THR A 224 5.76 1.72 -0.84
CA THR A 224 4.50 0.97 -1.03
C THR A 224 3.31 1.88 -1.29
N GLN A 225 3.56 3.18 -1.31
CA GLN A 225 2.67 4.13 -1.89
C GLN A 225 2.61 3.94 -3.37
N VAL A 226 1.41 4.15 -3.87
CA VAL A 226 1.27 4.19 -5.30
C VAL A 226 1.74 5.55 -5.76
N ASN A 227 2.98 5.56 -6.23
CA ASN A 227 3.60 6.76 -6.73
C ASN A 227 3.28 6.86 -8.23
N PHE A 228 3.78 5.97 -9.09
CA PHE A 228 3.59 5.94 -10.57
C PHE A 228 4.15 4.59 -11.10
N PRO A 229 4.14 4.24 -12.41
CA PRO A 229 5.20 3.36 -12.90
C PRO A 229 6.56 4.09 -12.71
N SER A 230 7.47 3.45 -11.97
CA SER A 230 8.78 4.01 -11.59
C SER A 230 9.68 4.26 -12.78
N ASN A 231 10.36 5.41 -12.77
CA ASN A 231 11.60 5.69 -13.50
C ASN A 231 12.51 6.66 -12.70
N THR A 232 12.57 6.55 -11.36
CA THR A 232 13.26 7.55 -10.51
C THR A 232 14.73 7.18 -10.20
N LEU A 233 15.62 8.14 -9.92
CA LEU A 233 15.73 8.95 -8.67
C LEU A 233 16.76 10.12 -8.82
N PRO A 234 16.90 11.07 -7.86
CA PRO A 234 16.09 11.32 -6.65
C PRO A 234 15.48 12.73 -6.57
N CYS A 235 14.39 12.86 -5.83
CA CYS A 235 13.85 14.14 -5.39
C CYS A 235 14.83 14.82 -4.42
N THR A 236 14.83 16.16 -4.33
CA THR A 236 15.01 16.81 -3.02
C THR A 236 14.26 18.13 -2.96
N MET A 237 13.34 18.19 -1.98
CA MET A 237 12.88 19.26 -1.07
C MET A 237 13.03 20.75 -1.47
N PRO A 238 12.17 21.65 -0.96
CA PRO A 238 12.23 23.09 -1.27
C PRO A 238 13.63 23.70 -1.05
N PRO A 239 14.02 24.71 -1.85
CA PRO A 239 15.41 25.11 -1.91
C PRO A 239 15.82 25.85 -0.63
N PRO A 240 16.99 25.53 -0.05
CA PRO A 240 17.55 26.27 1.08
C PRO A 240 18.25 27.59 0.65
N TYR A 241 18.13 28.01 -0.63
CA TYR A 241 18.95 29.08 -1.24
C TYR A 241 18.12 30.23 -1.85
N GLU A 242 18.70 31.43 -1.87
CA GLU A 242 18.09 32.67 -2.38
C GLU A 242 18.00 32.75 -3.92
N SER A 243 17.05 33.57 -4.41
CA SER A 243 16.56 33.68 -5.80
C SER A 243 17.63 33.79 -6.90
N ARG A 244 18.73 34.53 -6.70
CA ARG A 244 19.78 34.68 -7.74
C ARG A 244 20.54 33.39 -8.01
N THR A 245 20.70 32.55 -6.99
CA THR A 245 21.36 31.24 -7.11
C THR A 245 20.47 30.24 -7.84
N LEU A 246 19.15 30.41 -7.72
CA LEU A 246 18.14 29.59 -8.40
C LEU A 246 18.10 29.88 -9.91
N GLU A 247 18.26 31.14 -10.32
CA GLU A 247 18.28 31.52 -11.74
C GLU A 247 19.47 30.92 -12.49
N ALA A 248 20.68 31.05 -11.94
CA ALA A 248 21.89 30.44 -12.52
C ALA A 248 21.82 28.91 -12.58
N PHE A 249 21.13 28.30 -11.62
CA PHE A 249 20.90 26.85 -11.59
C PHE A 249 19.89 26.40 -12.67
N ASN A 250 18.80 27.15 -12.84
CA ASN A 250 17.78 26.87 -13.86
C ASN A 250 18.36 26.99 -15.28
N GLU A 251 19.20 28.01 -15.52
CA GLU A 251 19.86 28.20 -16.81
C GLU A 251 20.81 27.03 -17.14
N ARG A 252 21.48 26.47 -16.13
CA ARG A 252 22.35 25.29 -16.29
C ARG A 252 21.54 24.02 -16.55
N LYS A 253 20.37 23.87 -15.92
CA LYS A 253 19.43 22.76 -16.14
C LYS A 253 18.86 22.77 -17.57
N GLU A 254 18.42 23.93 -18.06
CA GLU A 254 17.91 24.11 -19.44
C GLU A 254 18.94 23.69 -20.49
N ASN A 255 20.20 24.08 -20.30
CA ASN A 255 21.28 23.70 -21.22
C ASN A 255 21.54 22.19 -21.25
N VAL A 256 21.44 21.51 -20.11
CA VAL A 256 21.63 20.05 -20.02
C VAL A 256 20.46 19.29 -20.65
N ILE A 257 19.22 19.74 -20.45
CA ILE A 257 18.03 19.15 -21.09
C ILE A 257 18.15 19.21 -22.61
N ARG A 258 18.48 20.39 -23.14
CA ARG A 258 18.66 20.60 -24.58
C ARG A 258 19.76 19.71 -25.17
N GLN A 259 20.79 19.40 -24.39
CA GLN A 259 21.86 18.49 -24.80
C GLN A 259 21.42 17.02 -24.83
N VAL A 260 20.60 16.58 -23.87
CA VAL A 260 20.06 15.22 -23.83
C VAL A 260 19.02 15.00 -24.94
N GLU A 261 18.12 15.95 -25.19
CA GLU A 261 17.16 15.88 -26.31
C GLU A 261 17.87 15.75 -27.65
N LYS A 262 19.01 16.45 -27.82
CA LYS A 262 19.86 16.32 -29.00
C LYS A 262 20.42 14.90 -29.12
N TRP A 263 20.93 14.31 -28.04
CA TRP A 263 21.43 12.94 -28.03
C TRP A 263 20.35 11.91 -28.31
N GLU A 264 19.16 12.08 -27.73
CA GLU A 264 18.02 11.18 -27.98
C GLU A 264 17.58 11.23 -29.44
N LYS A 265 17.54 12.42 -30.04
CA LYS A 265 17.26 12.58 -31.47
C LYS A 265 18.30 11.89 -32.34
N GLU A 266 19.59 12.07 -32.04
CA GLU A 266 20.69 11.41 -32.75
C GLU A 266 20.63 9.88 -32.62
N ILE A 267 20.28 9.35 -31.45
CA ILE A 267 20.12 7.91 -31.22
C ILE A 267 18.91 7.38 -32.00
N ARG A 268 17.80 8.12 -32.00
CA ARG A 268 16.57 7.75 -32.69
C ARG A 268 16.77 7.70 -34.21
N GLU A 269 17.50 8.67 -34.76
CA GLU A 269 17.88 8.70 -36.18
C GLU A 269 18.80 7.51 -36.54
N LYS A 270 19.80 7.20 -35.69
CA LYS A 270 20.67 6.02 -35.88
C LYS A 270 19.89 4.70 -35.85
N ILE A 271 18.88 4.58 -34.98
CA ILE A 271 18.01 3.40 -34.89
C ILE A 271 17.14 3.26 -36.16
N ILE A 272 16.60 4.38 -36.67
CA ILE A 272 15.79 4.39 -37.90
C ILE A 272 16.62 3.97 -39.12
N ILE A 273 17.84 4.52 -39.25
CA ILE A 273 18.77 4.16 -40.33
C ILE A 273 19.14 2.66 -40.26
N LYS A 274 19.41 2.13 -39.05
CA LYS A 274 19.68 0.70 -38.86
C LYS A 274 18.49 -0.17 -39.26
N LYS A 275 17.26 0.25 -38.96
CA LYS A 275 16.04 -0.49 -39.35
C LYS A 275 15.82 -0.49 -40.86
N GLN A 276 16.13 0.59 -41.56
CA GLN A 276 16.04 0.64 -43.03
C GLN A 276 17.10 -0.24 -43.71
N GLN A 277 18.29 -0.36 -43.14
CA GLN A 277 19.34 -1.27 -43.65
C GLN A 277 18.99 -2.76 -43.48
N VAL A 278 18.21 -3.12 -42.46
CA VAL A 278 17.77 -4.52 -42.22
C VAL A 278 16.60 -4.93 -43.12
N LEU A 279 15.82 -3.97 -43.66
CA LEU A 279 14.68 -4.22 -44.55
C LEU A 279 15.08 -4.36 -46.04
N HIS A 280 16.36 -4.25 -46.38
CA HIS A 280 16.88 -4.38 -47.74
C HIS A 280 17.71 -5.65 -47.99
N PHE A 281 17.55 -6.68 -47.14
CA PHE A 281 18.06 -8.04 -47.36
C PHE A 281 16.91 -9.06 -47.39
#